data_AF-A0A9K3PQV1-F1
#
_entry.id   AF-A0A9K3PQV1-F1
#
_cell.length_a   1.000
_cell.length_b   1.000
_cell.length_c   1.000
_cell.angle_alpha   90.00
_cell.angle_beta   90.00
_cell.angle_gamma   90.00
#
_symmetry.space_group_name_H-M   'P 1'
#
loop_
_entity.id
_entity.type
_entity.pdbx_description
1 polymer ?
#
loop_
_entity_poly.entity_id
_entity_poly.type
_entity_poly.pdbx_seq_one_letter_code
_entity_poly.pdbx_strand_id
1 'polypeptide(L)'
;MGQQVSTTSFTRVGTDEPHRSRRKAILAKHPEILDLYGSDIRLLPVILAVMFAQLSLAVYSTQLGGWQWFLLCWSLGGTLTHWLSLGNHELAHNLCFKTTLYNELLGIFANCAQGFPSAVTFKKYHLEHHYYQGSDGIDVDIPTEWEGQFFNNTLKKVLWVILQPAFYSLRPLLVNPKPMDSMEALNFTVVIAFDVAFAYYFGIKALAFNIFGTLLGMGIHPVAGHFISEHYTFKEGQETYSYYGWLNLVTFNVGYHNEHHDFPRVSWLSLPAVRAAAPEFYDPLLSYDSWSGVIYDYIFRTDIGPYSRVRRANHKADKKVE
;
A
#
# COMPACT_ATOMS: atom_id res chain seq x y z
N MET A 1 7.66 -30.80 8.05
CA MET A 1 6.28 -30.28 8.16
C MET A 1 6.23 -28.92 7.48
N GLY A 2 5.38 -28.77 6.46
CA GLY A 2 5.26 -27.58 5.60
C GLY A 2 5.74 -27.84 4.17
N GLN A 3 4.90 -27.51 3.17
CA GLN A 3 5.30 -27.56 1.76
C GLN A 3 6.32 -26.44 1.47
N GLN A 4 7.31 -26.72 0.62
CA GLN A 4 8.34 -25.76 0.21
C GLN A 4 7.90 -25.01 -1.04
N VAL A 5 8.30 -23.75 -1.16
CA VAL A 5 8.06 -22.93 -2.34
C VAL A 5 8.94 -23.43 -3.50
N SER A 6 8.37 -23.61 -4.69
CA SER A 6 9.09 -24.06 -5.89
C SER A 6 9.78 -22.92 -6.64
N THR A 7 9.31 -21.69 -6.45
CA THR A 7 9.90 -20.48 -7.05
C THR A 7 11.06 -19.97 -6.19
N THR A 8 12.29 -20.12 -6.69
CA THR A 8 13.52 -19.84 -5.93
C THR A 8 14.34 -18.66 -6.46
N SER A 9 13.80 -17.91 -7.42
CA SER A 9 14.44 -16.72 -7.99
C SER A 9 13.39 -15.79 -8.57
N PHE A 10 13.68 -14.49 -8.62
CA PHE A 10 12.84 -13.50 -9.28
C PHE A 10 12.77 -13.71 -10.79
N THR A 11 11.62 -13.40 -11.38
CA THR A 11 11.47 -13.33 -12.83
C THR A 11 12.18 -12.10 -13.35
N ARG A 12 13.19 -12.26 -14.20
CA ARG A 12 13.92 -11.13 -14.81
C ARG A 12 13.42 -10.87 -16.23
N VAL A 13 13.10 -9.62 -16.54
CA VAL A 13 12.63 -9.20 -17.86
C VAL A 13 13.47 -8.05 -18.42
N GLY A 14 13.58 -7.98 -19.75
CA GLY A 14 14.24 -6.88 -20.47
C GLY A 14 13.27 -5.81 -20.98
N THR A 15 11.97 -5.95 -20.74
CA THR A 15 10.93 -5.00 -21.13
C THR A 15 10.70 -3.97 -20.03
N ASP A 16 10.24 -2.77 -20.41
CA ASP A 16 9.75 -1.75 -19.47
C ASP A 16 8.54 -2.24 -18.65
N GLU A 17 8.16 -1.45 -17.64
CA GLU A 17 6.90 -1.65 -16.90
C GLU A 17 5.67 -1.45 -17.82
N PRO A 18 4.56 -2.19 -17.59
CA PRO A 18 3.45 -2.27 -18.54
C PRO A 18 2.59 -1.00 -18.61
N HIS A 19 2.58 -0.17 -17.56
CA HIS A 19 1.64 0.93 -17.39
C HIS A 19 1.92 2.10 -18.32
N ARG A 20 3.18 2.47 -18.57
CA ARG A 20 3.48 3.54 -19.52
C ARG A 20 3.03 3.20 -20.94
N SER A 21 3.28 1.98 -21.39
CA SER A 21 2.88 1.54 -22.73
C SER A 21 1.36 1.38 -22.84
N ARG A 22 0.72 0.81 -21.83
CA ARG A 22 -0.74 0.66 -21.77
C ARG A 22 -1.46 2.01 -21.68
N ARG A 23 -1.02 2.93 -20.80
CA ARG A 23 -1.52 4.33 -20.75
C ARG A 23 -1.46 4.99 -22.13
N LYS A 24 -0.33 4.87 -22.84
CA LYS A 24 -0.18 5.46 -24.18
C LYS A 24 -1.17 4.86 -25.18
N ALA A 25 -1.37 3.55 -25.15
CA ALA A 25 -2.31 2.87 -26.04
C ALA A 25 -3.77 3.21 -25.71
N ILE A 26 -4.11 3.30 -24.43
CA ILE A 26 -5.44 3.73 -23.97
C ILE A 26 -5.71 5.15 -24.41
N LEU A 27 -4.83 6.12 -24.13
CA LEU A 27 -5.04 7.52 -24.48
C LEU A 27 -5.12 7.78 -25.99
N ALA A 28 -4.56 6.89 -26.81
CA ALA A 28 -4.72 6.97 -28.27
C ALA A 28 -6.14 6.62 -28.74
N LYS A 29 -6.88 5.80 -27.98
CA LYS A 29 -8.26 5.41 -28.29
C LYS A 29 -9.31 6.15 -27.44
N HIS A 30 -8.97 6.44 -26.20
CA HIS A 30 -9.82 7.00 -25.15
C HIS A 30 -9.21 8.27 -24.54
N PRO A 31 -9.01 9.35 -25.34
CA PRO A 31 -8.45 10.60 -24.83
C PRO A 31 -9.33 11.25 -23.75
N GLU A 32 -10.63 10.96 -23.70
CA GLU A 32 -11.59 11.44 -22.70
C GLU A 32 -11.24 11.05 -21.26
N ILE A 33 -10.39 10.03 -21.04
CA ILE A 33 -9.90 9.68 -19.70
C ILE A 33 -9.09 10.83 -19.08
N LEU A 34 -8.51 11.72 -19.89
CA LEU A 34 -7.82 12.90 -19.38
C LEU A 34 -8.76 13.87 -18.65
N ASP A 35 -10.05 13.86 -18.95
CA ASP A 35 -11.05 14.68 -18.25
C ASP A 35 -11.27 14.22 -16.80
N LEU A 36 -10.87 12.99 -16.47
CA LEU A 36 -10.93 12.43 -15.12
C LEU A 36 -9.73 12.83 -14.25
N TYR A 37 -8.72 13.50 -14.82
CA TYR A 37 -7.52 13.91 -14.09
C TYR A 37 -7.82 15.06 -13.14
N GLY A 38 -7.34 14.97 -11.91
CA GLY A 38 -7.36 16.08 -10.98
C GLY A 38 -7.47 15.68 -9.53
N SER A 39 -7.36 16.70 -8.69
CA SER A 39 -7.60 16.58 -7.25
C SER A 39 -9.10 16.55 -6.94
N ASP A 40 -9.50 15.74 -5.99
CA ASP A 40 -10.84 15.58 -5.49
C ASP A 40 -10.93 15.91 -3.99
N ILE A 41 -11.50 17.09 -3.70
CA ILE A 41 -11.63 17.60 -2.33
C ILE A 41 -12.53 16.73 -1.45
N ARG A 42 -13.35 15.84 -2.03
CA ARG A 42 -14.20 14.91 -1.25
C ARG A 42 -13.38 13.91 -0.44
N LEU A 43 -12.09 13.74 -0.75
CA LEU A 43 -11.18 12.93 0.06
C LEU A 43 -10.98 13.52 1.47
N LEU A 44 -10.92 14.85 1.61
CA LEU A 44 -10.71 15.54 2.89
C LEU A 44 -11.72 15.14 3.98
N PRO A 45 -13.05 15.29 3.79
CA PRO A 45 -14.01 14.94 4.83
C PRO A 45 -13.99 13.45 5.17
N VAL A 46 -13.68 12.55 4.23
CA VAL A 46 -13.57 11.11 4.51
C VAL A 46 -12.35 10.83 5.39
N ILE A 47 -11.18 11.37 5.07
CA ILE A 47 -9.97 11.22 5.89
C ILE A 47 -10.22 11.75 7.31
N LEU A 48 -10.79 12.94 7.44
CA LEU A 48 -11.11 13.51 8.76
C LEU A 48 -12.10 12.64 9.54
N ALA A 49 -13.17 12.16 8.89
CA ALA A 49 -14.16 11.31 9.54
C ALA A 49 -13.55 9.99 10.03
N VAL A 50 -12.76 9.30 9.20
CA VAL A 50 -12.08 8.05 9.56
C VAL A 50 -11.06 8.29 10.68
N MET A 51 -10.31 9.39 10.62
CA MET A 51 -9.34 9.77 11.65
C MET A 51 -10.01 9.98 13.01
N PHE A 52 -11.05 10.81 13.08
CA PHE A 52 -11.77 11.04 14.34
C PHE A 52 -12.49 9.80 14.83
N ALA A 53 -13.02 8.95 13.94
CA ALA A 53 -13.60 7.67 14.31
C ALA A 53 -12.55 6.75 14.95
N GLN A 54 -11.35 6.64 14.36
CA GLN A 54 -10.26 5.83 14.88
C GLN A 54 -9.78 6.33 16.26
N LEU A 55 -9.56 7.64 16.41
CA LEU A 55 -9.16 8.23 17.70
C LEU A 55 -10.24 8.01 18.78
N SER A 56 -11.52 8.19 18.43
CA SER A 56 -12.63 7.95 19.34
C SER A 56 -12.72 6.48 19.75
N LEU A 57 -12.52 5.57 18.79
CA LEU A 57 -12.50 4.12 19.03
C LEU A 57 -11.34 3.72 19.94
N ALA A 58 -10.17 4.33 19.76
CA ALA A 58 -9.00 4.11 20.59
C ALA A 58 -9.26 4.50 22.05
N VAL A 59 -9.88 5.66 22.30
CA VAL A 59 -10.28 6.10 23.65
C VAL A 59 -11.33 5.15 24.24
N TYR A 60 -12.36 4.80 23.47
CA TYR A 60 -13.39 3.85 23.91
C TYR A 60 -12.80 2.48 24.28
N SER A 61 -11.83 2.00 23.50
CA SER A 61 -11.19 0.69 23.71
C SER A 61 -10.55 0.55 25.10
N THR A 62 -10.20 1.65 25.76
CA THR A 62 -9.59 1.64 27.09
C THR A 62 -10.47 0.93 28.13
N GLN A 63 -11.79 0.93 27.93
CA GLN A 63 -12.78 0.32 28.82
C GLN A 63 -12.93 -1.21 28.60
N LEU A 64 -12.33 -1.77 27.55
CA LEU A 64 -12.52 -3.17 27.16
C LEU A 64 -11.52 -4.12 27.84
N GLY A 65 -11.91 -5.38 28.05
CA GLY A 65 -10.98 -6.43 28.45
C GLY A 65 -10.02 -6.82 27.31
N GLY A 66 -8.94 -7.54 27.61
CA GLY A 66 -7.86 -7.80 26.66
C GLY A 66 -8.30 -8.47 25.34
N TRP A 67 -9.18 -9.48 25.40
CA TRP A 67 -9.64 -10.17 24.18
C TRP A 67 -10.60 -9.31 23.35
N GLN A 68 -11.52 -8.56 24.00
CA GLN A 68 -12.42 -7.61 23.33
C GLN A 68 -11.63 -6.50 22.66
N TRP A 69 -10.62 -5.99 23.37
CA TRP A 69 -9.70 -4.98 22.87
C TRP A 69 -8.97 -5.48 21.63
N PHE A 70 -8.39 -6.69 21.68
CA PHE A 70 -7.67 -7.25 20.55
C PHE A 70 -8.59 -7.50 19.34
N LEU A 71 -9.79 -8.06 19.56
CA LEU A 71 -10.74 -8.29 18.48
C LEU A 71 -11.20 -6.99 17.83
N LEU A 72 -11.49 -5.95 18.63
CA LEU A 72 -11.85 -4.63 18.12
C LEU A 72 -10.69 -3.96 17.37
N CYS A 73 -9.47 -4.13 17.89
CA CYS A 73 -8.24 -3.62 17.30
C CYS A 73 -7.93 -4.28 15.97
N TRP A 74 -8.05 -5.60 15.86
CA TRP A 74 -7.86 -6.31 14.59
C TRP A 74 -8.94 -5.96 13.57
N SER A 75 -10.22 -5.92 13.98
CA SER A 75 -11.35 -5.68 13.07
C SER A 75 -11.50 -4.21 12.68
N LEU A 76 -12.21 -3.41 13.50
CA LEU A 76 -12.51 -2.02 13.18
C LEU A 76 -11.26 -1.14 13.26
N GLY A 77 -10.41 -1.32 14.28
CA GLY A 77 -9.17 -0.56 14.41
C GLY A 77 -8.27 -0.73 13.19
N GLY A 78 -7.97 -1.98 12.84
CA GLY A 78 -7.14 -2.34 11.70
C GLY A 78 -7.71 -1.82 10.39
N THR A 79 -9.02 -1.98 10.18
CA THR A 79 -9.71 -1.46 8.99
C THR A 79 -9.59 0.06 8.88
N LEU A 80 -9.89 0.81 9.95
CA LEU A 80 -9.84 2.28 9.92
C LEU A 80 -8.40 2.79 9.75
N THR A 81 -7.43 2.21 10.44
CA THR A 81 -6.01 2.59 10.28
C THR A 81 -5.49 2.28 8.89
N HIS A 82 -5.92 1.17 8.28
CA HIS A 82 -5.55 0.82 6.92
C HIS A 82 -6.25 1.72 5.89
N TRP A 83 -7.51 2.08 6.14
CA TRP A 83 -8.22 3.06 5.32
C TRP A 83 -7.47 4.41 5.33
N LEU A 84 -6.96 4.85 6.48
CA LEU A 84 -6.09 6.03 6.56
C LEU A 84 -4.76 5.86 5.82
N SER A 85 -4.15 4.67 5.84
CA SER A 85 -2.95 4.38 5.03
C SER A 85 -3.22 4.58 3.54
N LEU A 86 -4.39 4.16 3.07
CA LEU A 86 -4.79 4.38 1.68
C LEU A 86 -5.25 5.82 1.41
N GLY A 87 -5.69 6.54 2.43
CA GLY A 87 -5.81 8.00 2.35
C GLY A 87 -4.46 8.66 2.10
N ASN A 88 -3.43 8.25 2.85
CA ASN A 88 -2.06 8.72 2.63
C ASN A 88 -1.51 8.32 1.25
N HIS A 89 -1.93 7.16 0.73
CA HIS A 89 -1.68 6.77 -0.66
C HIS A 89 -2.24 7.79 -1.67
N GLU A 90 -3.51 8.17 -1.57
CA GLU A 90 -4.10 9.19 -2.44
C GLU A 90 -3.42 10.56 -2.28
N LEU A 91 -3.05 10.93 -1.05
CA LEU A 91 -2.35 12.18 -0.76
C LEU A 91 -0.93 12.21 -1.33
N ALA A 92 -0.25 11.07 -1.43
CA ALA A 92 1.06 10.96 -2.06
C ALA A 92 1.01 11.38 -3.54
N HIS A 93 -0.11 11.12 -4.21
CA HIS A 93 -0.39 11.50 -5.60
C HIS A 93 -0.97 12.91 -5.75
N ASN A 94 -1.10 13.65 -4.65
CA ASN A 94 -1.74 14.97 -4.58
C ASN A 94 -3.20 14.96 -5.04
N LEU A 95 -3.94 13.90 -4.72
CA LEU A 95 -5.32 13.72 -5.18
C LEU A 95 -6.37 14.38 -4.28
N CYS A 96 -6.01 14.99 -3.14
CA CYS A 96 -6.96 15.80 -2.35
C CYS A 96 -6.91 17.27 -2.75
N PHE A 97 -5.70 17.82 -2.87
CA PHE A 97 -5.47 19.23 -3.22
C PHE A 97 -4.50 19.36 -4.39
N LYS A 98 -4.64 20.43 -5.19
CA LYS A 98 -3.67 20.75 -6.24
C LYS A 98 -2.28 21.08 -5.68
N THR A 99 -2.22 21.62 -4.47
CA THR A 99 -0.98 22.03 -3.81
C THR A 99 -0.38 20.88 -3.01
N THR A 100 0.85 20.49 -3.36
CA THR A 100 1.60 19.39 -2.71
C THR A 100 1.65 19.51 -1.19
N LEU A 101 1.99 20.69 -0.68
CA LEU A 101 2.11 20.96 0.76
C LEU A 101 0.82 20.65 1.53
N TYR A 102 -0.35 20.93 0.97
CA TYR A 102 -1.62 20.69 1.68
C TYR A 102 -1.93 19.20 1.79
N ASN A 103 -1.54 18.39 0.81
CA ASN A 103 -1.66 16.94 0.90
C ASN A 103 -0.69 16.36 1.92
N GLU A 104 0.54 16.86 1.96
CA GLU A 104 1.55 16.44 2.94
C GLU A 104 1.11 16.76 4.37
N LEU A 105 0.64 17.98 4.62
CA LEU A 105 0.14 18.37 5.94
C LEU A 105 -1.09 17.56 6.37
N LEU A 106 -2.02 17.29 5.45
CA LEU A 106 -3.16 16.41 5.75
C LEU A 106 -2.72 14.98 6.05
N GLY A 107 -1.72 14.46 5.33
CA GLY A 107 -1.19 13.12 5.56
C GLY A 107 -0.48 12.98 6.91
N ILE A 108 0.30 13.98 7.29
CA ILE A 108 0.89 14.08 8.64
C ILE A 108 -0.20 14.09 9.70
N PHE A 109 -1.27 14.84 9.49
CA PHE A 109 -2.39 14.90 10.44
C PHE A 109 -3.13 13.55 10.55
N ALA A 110 -3.35 12.86 9.42
CA ALA A 110 -3.95 11.53 9.41
C ALA A 110 -3.09 10.48 10.15
N ASN A 111 -1.76 10.56 10.07
CA ASN A 111 -0.86 9.66 10.82
C ASN A 111 -1.05 9.71 12.34
N CYS A 112 -1.55 10.82 12.91
CA CYS A 112 -1.85 10.92 14.34
C CYS A 112 -2.86 9.87 14.82
N ALA A 113 -3.72 9.35 13.93
CA ALA A 113 -4.63 8.24 14.24
C ALA A 113 -4.04 6.85 13.98
N GLN A 114 -2.82 6.77 13.44
CA GLN A 114 -2.14 5.51 13.10
C GLN A 114 -1.00 5.18 14.09
N GLY A 115 -0.44 6.19 14.76
CA GLY A 115 0.64 6.03 15.74
C GLY A 115 2.03 5.80 15.13
N PHE A 116 2.20 6.15 13.85
CA PHE A 116 3.47 6.02 13.13
C PHE A 116 3.68 7.21 12.17
N PRO A 117 4.87 7.86 12.17
CA PRO A 117 5.18 8.95 11.25
C PRO A 117 5.63 8.43 9.88
N SER A 118 4.69 7.97 9.06
CA SER A 118 4.97 7.29 7.80
C SER A 118 4.58 8.05 6.54
N ALA A 119 3.67 9.03 6.58
CA ALA A 119 3.02 9.60 5.41
C ALA A 119 4.00 10.21 4.39
N VAL A 120 4.94 11.02 4.86
CA VAL A 120 5.89 11.73 3.97
C VAL A 120 6.94 10.77 3.41
N THR A 121 7.49 9.90 4.25
CA THR A 121 8.45 8.88 3.81
C THR A 121 7.81 7.87 2.86
N PHE A 122 6.56 7.45 3.14
CA PHE A 122 5.77 6.61 2.25
C PHE A 122 5.67 7.25 0.86
N LYS A 123 5.25 8.51 0.76
CA LYS A 123 5.17 9.24 -0.52
C LYS A 123 6.49 9.19 -1.29
N LYS A 124 7.62 9.38 -0.62
CA LYS A 124 8.97 9.39 -1.23
C LYS A 124 9.32 8.07 -1.91
N TYR A 125 9.00 6.93 -1.30
CA TYR A 125 9.29 5.61 -1.88
C TYR A 125 8.18 5.14 -2.83
N HIS A 126 6.92 5.42 -2.49
CA HIS A 126 5.76 5.05 -3.29
C HIS A 126 5.77 5.67 -4.69
N LEU A 127 6.13 6.95 -4.81
CA LEU A 127 6.23 7.59 -6.12
C LEU A 127 7.33 6.95 -6.98
N GLU A 128 8.47 6.55 -6.39
CA GLU A 128 9.50 5.83 -7.14
C GLU A 128 9.05 4.46 -7.60
N HIS A 129 8.29 3.73 -6.78
CA HIS A 129 7.67 2.48 -7.18
C HIS A 129 6.81 2.65 -8.44
N HIS A 130 5.94 3.67 -8.49
CA HIS A 130 5.15 3.96 -9.69
C HIS A 130 5.99 4.32 -10.93
N TYR A 131 7.12 4.99 -10.76
CA TYR A 131 7.98 5.39 -11.90
C TYR A 131 8.96 4.29 -12.34
N TYR A 132 9.36 3.41 -11.43
CA TYR A 132 10.45 2.46 -11.63
C TYR A 132 10.07 1.04 -11.17
N GLN A 133 8.81 0.65 -11.33
CA GLN A 133 8.27 -0.65 -10.94
C GLN A 133 9.17 -1.80 -11.43
N GLY A 134 9.59 -2.66 -10.51
CA GLY A 134 10.45 -3.80 -10.82
C GLY A 134 11.95 -3.46 -10.90
N SER A 135 12.38 -2.19 -10.81
CA SER A 135 13.78 -1.80 -11.00
C SER A 135 14.66 -2.14 -9.79
N ASP A 136 15.70 -2.95 -10.01
CA ASP A 136 16.58 -3.47 -8.96
C ASP A 136 17.24 -2.35 -8.14
N GLY A 137 17.02 -2.38 -6.83
CA GLY A 137 17.57 -1.42 -5.87
C GLY A 137 16.91 -0.03 -5.86
N ILE A 138 15.92 0.21 -6.71
CA ILE A 138 15.10 1.44 -6.69
C ILE A 138 13.70 1.13 -6.15
N ASP A 139 13.04 0.12 -6.73
CA ASP A 139 11.74 -0.33 -6.28
C ASP A 139 11.87 -1.18 -5.02
N VAL A 140 11.74 -0.52 -3.88
CA VAL A 140 11.86 -1.11 -2.54
C VAL A 140 10.62 -1.91 -2.13
N ASP A 141 9.56 -1.93 -2.95
CA ASP A 141 8.40 -2.79 -2.72
C ASP A 141 8.74 -4.28 -2.97
N ILE A 142 9.78 -4.55 -3.77
CA ILE A 142 10.24 -5.90 -4.07
C ILE A 142 10.99 -6.50 -2.86
N PRO A 143 10.68 -7.74 -2.44
CA PRO A 143 11.47 -8.46 -1.44
C PRO A 143 12.95 -8.59 -1.81
N THR A 144 13.79 -8.64 -0.79
CA THR A 144 15.22 -8.95 -0.91
C THR A 144 15.46 -10.43 -1.21
N GLU A 145 16.68 -10.79 -1.62
CA GLU A 145 17.09 -12.20 -1.78
C GLU A 145 16.96 -12.99 -0.47
N TRP A 146 17.35 -12.39 0.66
CA TRP A 146 17.23 -13.03 1.96
C TRP A 146 15.78 -13.35 2.29
N GLU A 147 14.86 -12.42 2.03
CA GLU A 147 13.43 -12.64 2.24
C GLU A 147 12.91 -13.81 1.38
N GLY A 148 13.31 -13.88 0.10
CA GLY A 148 13.00 -15.01 -0.79
C GLY A 148 13.52 -16.35 -0.29
N GLN A 149 14.77 -16.40 0.16
CA GLN A 149 15.39 -17.63 0.69
C GLN A 149 14.80 -18.06 2.02
N PHE A 150 14.52 -17.10 2.91
CA PHE A 150 14.06 -17.38 4.25
C PHE A 150 12.59 -17.81 4.24
N PHE A 151 11.69 -17.04 3.64
CA PHE A 151 10.22 -17.24 3.70
C PHE A 151 9.72 -18.25 2.66
N ASN A 152 10.30 -19.45 2.69
CA ASN A 152 10.21 -20.46 1.65
C ASN A 152 9.27 -21.65 1.95
N ASN A 153 8.47 -21.58 3.02
CA ASN A 153 7.49 -22.62 3.34
C ASN A 153 6.25 -22.02 4.01
N THR A 154 5.17 -22.81 4.12
CA THR A 154 3.87 -22.36 4.65
C THR A 154 3.96 -21.60 5.97
N LEU A 155 4.64 -22.13 6.99
CA LEU A 155 4.71 -21.49 8.30
C LEU A 155 5.46 -20.15 8.25
N LYS A 156 6.55 -20.11 7.47
CA LYS A 156 7.28 -18.87 7.28
C LYS A 156 6.47 -17.88 6.46
N LYS A 157 5.70 -18.31 5.47
CA LYS A 157 4.80 -17.41 4.72
C LYS A 157 3.67 -16.84 5.59
N VAL A 158 3.18 -17.58 6.60
CA VAL A 158 2.31 -17.00 7.64
C VAL A 158 3.04 -15.89 8.39
N LEU A 159 4.27 -16.14 8.83
CA LEU A 159 5.09 -15.12 9.50
C LEU A 159 5.37 -13.91 8.60
N TRP A 160 5.58 -14.13 7.30
CA TRP A 160 5.75 -13.08 6.31
C TRP A 160 4.55 -12.13 6.28
N VAL A 161 3.34 -12.69 6.17
CA VAL A 161 2.10 -11.90 6.14
C VAL A 161 1.91 -11.13 7.45
N ILE A 162 2.24 -11.72 8.61
CA ILE A 162 2.19 -11.03 9.91
C ILE A 162 3.20 -9.88 9.97
N LEU A 163 4.41 -10.06 9.42
CA LEU A 163 5.51 -9.10 9.44
C LEU A 163 5.48 -8.10 8.27
N GLN A 164 4.48 -8.15 7.40
CA GLN A 164 4.31 -7.23 6.29
C GLN A 164 4.44 -5.74 6.66
N PRO A 165 3.87 -5.24 7.78
CA PRO A 165 4.06 -3.84 8.18
C PRO A 165 5.53 -3.49 8.42
N ALA A 166 6.30 -4.43 8.98
CA ALA A 166 7.73 -4.26 9.23
C ALA A 166 8.52 -4.21 7.93
N PHE A 167 8.19 -5.06 6.95
CA PHE A 167 8.86 -5.04 5.65
C PHE A 167 8.56 -3.75 4.88
N TYR A 168 7.31 -3.31 4.83
CA TYR A 168 6.94 -2.04 4.19
C TYR A 168 7.63 -0.83 4.83
N SER A 169 7.86 -0.86 6.14
CA SER A 169 8.45 0.27 6.87
C SER A 169 9.99 0.26 6.87
N LEU A 170 10.60 -0.92 7.04
CA LEU A 170 12.03 -1.06 7.28
C LEU A 170 12.84 -1.42 6.03
N ARG A 171 12.28 -2.24 5.11
CA ARG A 171 12.99 -2.65 3.89
C ARG A 171 13.47 -1.45 3.06
N PRO A 172 12.65 -0.39 2.85
CA PRO A 172 13.11 0.79 2.12
C PRO A 172 14.38 1.43 2.71
N LEU A 173 14.46 1.49 4.04
CA LEU A 173 15.58 2.10 4.77
C LEU A 173 16.86 1.26 4.72
N LEU A 174 16.74 -0.03 4.41
CA LEU A 174 17.88 -0.94 4.28
C LEU A 174 18.35 -1.09 2.83
N VAL A 175 17.41 -1.09 1.88
CA VAL A 175 17.69 -1.36 0.46
C VAL A 175 18.10 -0.10 -0.30
N ASN A 176 17.39 1.01 -0.08
CA ASN A 176 17.65 2.27 -0.77
C ASN A 176 17.52 3.43 0.22
N PRO A 177 18.41 3.52 1.23
CA PRO A 177 18.34 4.55 2.25
C PRO A 177 18.42 5.94 1.63
N LYS A 178 17.45 6.79 1.96
CA LYS A 178 17.40 8.18 1.52
C LYS A 178 17.64 9.13 2.68
N PRO A 179 18.26 10.30 2.43
CA PRO A 179 18.40 11.31 3.46
C PRO A 179 17.01 11.81 3.90
N MET A 180 16.90 12.04 5.21
CA MET A 180 15.71 12.63 5.81
C MET A 180 15.61 14.10 5.39
N ASP A 181 14.43 14.53 4.93
CA ASP A 181 14.15 15.94 4.64
C ASP A 181 13.38 16.64 5.76
N SER A 182 13.18 17.95 5.60
CA SER A 182 12.49 18.78 6.61
C SER A 182 11.02 18.41 6.81
N MET A 183 10.36 17.89 5.77
CA MET A 183 8.95 17.49 5.85
C MET A 183 8.80 16.13 6.56
N GLU A 184 9.73 15.21 6.36
CA GLU A 184 9.83 13.97 7.15
C GLU A 184 10.14 14.26 8.62
N ALA A 185 11.06 15.19 8.89
CA ALA A 185 11.33 15.63 10.25
C ALA A 185 10.08 16.24 10.91
N LEU A 186 9.32 17.05 10.17
CA LEU A 186 8.04 17.59 10.63
C LEU A 186 7.02 16.47 10.90
N ASN A 187 6.88 15.50 10.00
CA ASN A 187 6.00 14.34 10.18
C ASN A 187 6.34 13.59 11.46
N PHE A 188 7.63 13.31 11.68
CA PHE A 188 8.13 12.65 12.88
C PHE A 188 7.79 13.46 14.14
N THR A 189 8.16 14.74 14.18
CA THR A 189 7.92 15.58 15.35
C THR A 189 6.44 15.71 15.69
N VAL A 190 5.58 15.97 14.69
CA VAL A 190 4.13 16.15 14.92
C VAL A 190 3.50 14.88 15.45
N VAL A 191 3.76 13.73 14.81
CA VAL A 191 3.13 12.46 15.20
C VAL A 191 3.63 12.01 16.56
N ILE A 192 4.93 12.06 16.84
CA ILE A 192 5.46 11.68 18.15
C ILE A 192 4.96 12.61 19.26
N ALA A 193 4.90 13.92 19.01
CA ALA A 193 4.34 14.86 19.99
C ALA A 193 2.84 14.58 20.24
N PHE A 194 2.08 14.28 19.19
CA PHE A 194 0.68 13.90 19.31
C PHE A 194 0.53 12.59 20.07
N ASP A 195 1.31 11.55 19.76
CA ASP A 195 1.24 10.24 20.41
C ASP A 195 1.56 10.35 21.91
N VAL A 196 2.58 11.12 22.27
CA VAL A 196 2.93 11.40 23.68
C VAL A 196 1.77 12.14 24.38
N ALA A 197 1.21 13.17 23.76
CA ALA A 197 0.07 13.88 24.32
C ALA A 197 -1.17 12.97 24.44
N PHE A 198 -1.46 12.17 23.43
CA PHE A 198 -2.59 11.25 23.39
C PHE A 198 -2.47 10.17 24.47
N ALA A 199 -1.28 9.58 24.64
CA ALA A 199 -1.00 8.64 25.72
C ALA A 199 -1.10 9.29 27.10
N TYR A 200 -0.69 10.55 27.24
CA TYR A 200 -0.79 11.30 28.50
C TYR A 200 -2.26 11.55 28.89
N TYR A 201 -3.10 12.03 27.95
CA TYR A 201 -4.49 12.39 28.24
C TYR A 201 -5.46 11.20 28.25
N PHE A 202 -5.25 10.19 27.41
CA PHE A 202 -6.17 9.05 27.23
C PHE A 202 -5.59 7.69 27.62
N GLY A 203 -4.33 7.66 28.05
CA GLY A 203 -3.64 6.47 28.51
C GLY A 203 -2.90 5.70 27.39
N ILE A 204 -1.83 5.01 27.78
CA ILE A 204 -0.99 4.20 26.88
C ILE A 204 -1.82 3.14 26.15
N LYS A 205 -2.88 2.61 26.77
CA LYS A 205 -3.78 1.63 26.14
C LYS A 205 -4.51 2.19 24.92
N ALA A 206 -4.84 3.48 24.91
CA ALA A 206 -5.45 4.13 23.75
C ALA A 206 -4.41 4.30 22.61
N LEU A 207 -3.20 4.77 22.92
CA LEU A 207 -2.12 4.86 21.92
C LEU A 207 -1.77 3.48 21.34
N ALA A 208 -1.67 2.46 22.21
CA ALA A 208 -1.44 1.09 21.79
C ALA A 208 -2.52 0.62 20.80
N PHE A 209 -3.77 1.06 20.95
CA PHE A 209 -4.85 0.66 20.03
C PHE A 209 -4.60 1.16 18.60
N ASN A 210 -4.09 2.38 18.44
CA ASN A 210 -3.71 2.90 17.12
C ASN A 210 -2.52 2.15 16.54
N ILE A 211 -1.47 1.95 17.34
CA ILE A 211 -0.25 1.25 16.93
C ILE A 211 -0.57 -0.19 16.50
N PHE A 212 -1.23 -0.96 17.37
CA PHE A 212 -1.60 -2.34 17.06
C PHE A 212 -2.64 -2.41 15.94
N GLY A 213 -3.56 -1.44 15.86
CA GLY A 213 -4.51 -1.34 14.75
C GLY A 213 -3.77 -1.25 13.42
N THR A 214 -2.82 -0.32 13.30
CA THR A 214 -2.01 -0.14 12.09
C THR A 214 -1.22 -1.40 11.75
N LEU A 215 -0.54 -2.02 12.74
CA LEU A 215 0.25 -3.24 12.51
C LEU A 215 -0.63 -4.42 12.09
N LEU A 216 -1.78 -4.62 12.73
CA LEU A 216 -2.71 -5.70 12.40
C LEU A 216 -3.38 -5.46 11.05
N GLY A 217 -3.81 -4.23 10.79
CA GLY A 217 -4.47 -3.81 9.55
C GLY A 217 -3.57 -3.82 8.32
N MET A 218 -2.24 -3.76 8.51
CA MET A 218 -1.24 -3.94 7.45
C MET A 218 -0.63 -5.37 7.41
N GLY A 219 -1.02 -6.25 8.33
CA GLY A 219 -0.52 -7.61 8.43
C GLY A 219 -1.56 -8.64 7.96
N ILE A 220 -1.87 -9.63 8.80
CA ILE A 220 -2.89 -10.64 8.51
C ILE A 220 -4.31 -10.06 8.67
N HIS A 221 -4.76 -9.30 7.68
CA HIS A 221 -6.07 -8.65 7.67
C HIS A 221 -6.66 -8.63 6.25
N PRO A 222 -7.98 -8.81 6.05
CA PRO A 222 -8.58 -8.86 4.71
C PRO A 222 -8.21 -7.69 3.79
N VAL A 223 -8.19 -6.45 4.33
CA VAL A 223 -7.82 -5.29 3.51
C VAL A 223 -6.35 -5.31 3.09
N ALA A 224 -5.43 -5.84 3.91
CA ALA A 224 -3.99 -5.92 3.59
C ALA A 224 -3.65 -6.89 2.45
N GLY A 225 -4.60 -7.70 1.98
CA GLY A 225 -4.35 -8.60 0.85
C GLY A 225 -4.00 -7.86 -0.44
N HIS A 226 -4.31 -6.55 -0.52
CA HIS A 226 -3.92 -5.71 -1.64
C HIS A 226 -2.39 -5.71 -1.87
N PHE A 227 -1.58 -5.57 -0.81
CA PHE A 227 -0.11 -5.59 -0.86
C PHE A 227 0.48 -6.84 -1.54
N ILE A 228 -0.22 -7.97 -1.49
CA ILE A 228 0.18 -9.18 -2.22
C ILE A 228 -0.44 -9.15 -3.61
N SER A 229 -1.74 -8.88 -3.69
CA SER A 229 -2.50 -8.97 -4.95
C SER A 229 -1.92 -8.07 -6.03
N GLU A 230 -1.46 -6.87 -5.66
CA GLU A 230 -1.12 -5.80 -6.58
C GLU A 230 0.03 -6.18 -7.50
N HIS A 231 1.14 -6.70 -6.97
CA HIS A 231 2.38 -6.90 -7.74
C HIS A 231 3.00 -8.30 -7.66
N TYR A 232 2.45 -9.23 -6.87
CA TYR A 232 2.93 -10.60 -6.91
C TYR A 232 2.42 -11.32 -8.16
N THR A 233 3.31 -12.02 -8.86
CA THR A 233 3.03 -12.67 -10.14
C THR A 233 2.35 -14.02 -9.95
N PHE A 234 1.02 -14.01 -9.85
CA PHE A 234 0.21 -15.24 -9.78
C PHE A 234 -0.08 -15.86 -11.15
N LYS A 235 0.04 -15.05 -12.22
CA LYS A 235 -0.09 -15.45 -13.62
C LYS A 235 1.18 -15.00 -14.36
N GLU A 236 1.82 -15.94 -15.04
CA GLU A 236 2.98 -15.63 -15.87
C GLU A 236 2.61 -14.58 -16.94
N GLY A 237 3.48 -13.59 -17.13
CA GLY A 237 3.27 -12.50 -18.08
C GLY A 237 2.40 -11.33 -17.57
N GLN A 238 1.88 -11.38 -16.35
CA GLN A 238 1.19 -10.25 -15.72
C GLN A 238 1.83 -9.90 -14.38
N GLU A 239 2.17 -8.62 -14.19
CA GLU A 239 2.88 -8.13 -13.00
C GLU A 239 2.12 -7.10 -12.17
N THR A 240 0.92 -6.74 -12.63
CA THR A 240 0.01 -5.87 -11.90
C THR A 240 -1.41 -6.40 -12.01
N TYR A 241 -2.16 -6.42 -10.90
CA TYR A 241 -3.50 -7.01 -10.83
C TYR A 241 -4.45 -6.08 -10.12
N SER A 242 -5.73 -6.17 -10.49
CA SER A 242 -6.82 -5.42 -9.85
C SER A 242 -7.73 -6.35 -9.04
N TYR A 243 -8.55 -5.75 -8.19
CA TYR A 243 -9.61 -6.33 -7.37
C TYR A 243 -10.82 -5.39 -7.40
N TYR A 244 -11.99 -5.89 -7.82
CA TYR A 244 -13.21 -5.07 -7.95
C TYR A 244 -14.26 -5.38 -6.87
N GLY A 245 -13.86 -6.05 -5.80
CA GLY A 245 -14.79 -6.44 -4.75
C GLY A 245 -15.08 -5.34 -3.72
N TRP A 246 -15.88 -5.70 -2.73
CA TRP A 246 -16.50 -4.78 -1.76
C TRP A 246 -15.53 -4.10 -0.78
N LEU A 247 -14.31 -4.64 -0.59
CA LEU A 247 -13.33 -4.01 0.30
C LEU A 247 -12.91 -2.61 -0.19
N ASN A 248 -13.10 -2.31 -1.48
CA ASN A 248 -12.92 -0.98 -2.07
C ASN A 248 -13.72 0.13 -1.36
N LEU A 249 -14.84 -0.21 -0.70
CA LEU A 249 -15.65 0.73 0.09
C LEU A 249 -14.88 1.35 1.27
N VAL A 250 -13.86 0.65 1.78
CA VAL A 250 -13.03 1.08 2.91
C VAL A 250 -11.55 1.19 2.54
N THR A 251 -11.24 1.26 1.24
CA THR A 251 -9.87 1.31 0.73
C THR A 251 -9.70 2.26 -0.45
N PHE A 252 -10.58 3.26 -0.57
CA PHE A 252 -10.51 4.29 -1.62
C PHE A 252 -10.30 3.67 -3.02
N ASN A 253 -11.08 2.64 -3.36
CA ASN A 253 -10.99 1.97 -4.67
C ASN A 253 -9.57 1.55 -5.10
N VAL A 254 -8.60 1.37 -4.18
CA VAL A 254 -7.22 0.98 -4.54
C VAL A 254 -7.17 -0.34 -5.31
N GLY A 255 -8.18 -1.20 -5.15
CA GLY A 255 -8.31 -2.42 -5.93
C GLY A 255 -8.42 -2.18 -7.44
N TYR A 256 -8.80 -0.99 -7.92
CA TYR A 256 -8.65 -0.61 -9.34
C TYR A 256 -7.18 -0.26 -9.65
N HIS A 257 -6.30 -1.22 -9.35
CA HIS A 257 -4.87 -0.96 -9.23
C HIS A 257 -4.17 -0.81 -10.58
N ASN A 258 -4.58 -1.60 -11.59
CA ASN A 258 -4.10 -1.40 -12.95
C ASN A 258 -4.51 -0.02 -13.48
N GLU A 259 -5.75 0.37 -13.26
CA GLU A 259 -6.29 1.67 -13.63
C GLU A 259 -5.52 2.80 -12.93
N HIS A 260 -5.25 2.64 -11.64
CA HIS A 260 -4.46 3.57 -10.85
C HIS A 260 -3.02 3.70 -11.34
N HIS A 261 -2.31 2.59 -11.57
CA HIS A 261 -0.94 2.63 -12.08
C HIS A 261 -0.85 3.20 -13.51
N ASP A 262 -1.85 2.92 -14.34
CA ASP A 262 -1.93 3.52 -15.67
C ASP A 262 -2.18 5.03 -15.57
N PHE A 263 -3.06 5.45 -14.64
CA PHE A 263 -3.53 6.84 -14.51
C PHE A 263 -3.45 7.36 -13.06
N PRO A 264 -2.24 7.54 -12.48
CA PRO A 264 -2.06 7.87 -11.05
C PRO A 264 -2.49 9.30 -10.68
N ARG A 265 -3.01 10.06 -11.65
CA ARG A 265 -3.55 11.41 -11.47
C ARG A 265 -5.08 11.44 -11.44
N VAL A 266 -5.72 10.28 -11.49
CA VAL A 266 -7.17 10.11 -11.35
C VAL A 266 -7.47 9.76 -9.90
N SER A 267 -8.43 10.45 -9.28
CA SER A 267 -8.83 10.19 -7.90
C SER A 267 -9.53 8.84 -7.75
N TRP A 268 -9.48 8.28 -6.54
CA TRP A 268 -10.16 7.03 -6.20
C TRP A 268 -11.61 6.91 -6.68
N LEU A 269 -12.42 7.97 -6.60
CA LEU A 269 -13.82 7.96 -7.02
C LEU A 269 -14.00 7.76 -8.52
N SER A 270 -13.00 8.15 -9.31
CA SER A 270 -13.04 8.14 -10.77
C SER A 270 -12.38 6.90 -11.37
N LEU A 271 -11.65 6.09 -10.59
CA LEU A 271 -11.05 4.84 -11.08
C LEU A 271 -12.07 3.87 -11.73
N PRO A 272 -13.30 3.69 -11.20
CA PRO A 272 -14.31 2.89 -11.89
C PRO A 272 -14.69 3.43 -13.28
N ALA A 273 -14.66 4.76 -13.46
CA ALA A 273 -14.94 5.38 -14.75
C ALA A 273 -13.81 5.15 -15.76
N VAL A 274 -12.55 5.10 -15.30
CA VAL A 274 -11.40 4.71 -16.14
C VAL A 274 -11.59 3.29 -16.68
N ARG A 275 -11.91 2.34 -15.80
CA ARG A 275 -12.19 0.95 -16.21
C ARG A 275 -13.32 0.88 -17.24
N ALA A 276 -14.41 1.58 -16.98
CA ALA A 276 -15.59 1.59 -17.84
C ALA A 276 -15.34 2.25 -19.21
N ALA A 277 -14.42 3.22 -19.29
CA ALA A 277 -14.07 3.89 -20.54
C ALA A 277 -13.23 3.03 -21.47
N ALA A 278 -12.36 2.16 -20.94
CA ALA A 278 -11.41 1.36 -21.72
C ALA A 278 -11.46 -0.16 -21.38
N PRO A 279 -12.65 -0.81 -21.43
CA PRO A 279 -12.82 -2.18 -20.99
C PRO A 279 -11.97 -3.17 -21.79
N GLU A 280 -11.69 -2.91 -23.07
CA GLU A 280 -10.88 -3.80 -23.90
C GLU A 280 -9.41 -3.90 -23.45
N PHE A 281 -8.95 -2.96 -22.63
CA PHE A 281 -7.60 -2.99 -22.04
C PHE A 281 -7.58 -3.67 -20.67
N TYR A 282 -8.70 -3.70 -19.95
CA TYR A 282 -8.77 -4.16 -18.56
C TYR A 282 -9.47 -5.50 -18.37
N ASP A 283 -10.48 -5.83 -19.17
CA ASP A 283 -11.21 -7.10 -19.08
C ASP A 283 -10.35 -8.34 -19.41
N PRO A 284 -9.35 -8.28 -20.32
CA PRO A 284 -8.45 -9.41 -20.54
C PRO A 284 -7.42 -9.66 -19.42
N LEU A 285 -7.21 -8.69 -18.52
CA LEU A 285 -6.25 -8.82 -17.42
C LEU A 285 -6.84 -9.67 -16.30
N LEU A 286 -6.01 -10.50 -15.65
CA LEU A 286 -6.43 -11.23 -14.46
C LEU A 286 -6.72 -10.23 -13.34
N SER A 287 -7.89 -10.36 -12.72
CA SER A 287 -8.27 -9.69 -11.48
C SER A 287 -8.61 -10.71 -10.41
N TYR A 288 -8.57 -10.30 -9.14
CA TYR A 288 -8.97 -11.13 -8.02
C TYR A 288 -10.39 -10.81 -7.55
N ASP A 289 -11.08 -11.85 -7.07
CA ASP A 289 -12.41 -11.73 -6.45
C ASP A 289 -12.33 -11.57 -4.92
N SER A 290 -11.19 -11.90 -4.30
CA SER A 290 -11.03 -11.89 -2.84
C SER A 290 -9.57 -11.67 -2.40
N TRP A 291 -9.30 -10.57 -1.71
CA TRP A 291 -8.00 -10.31 -1.07
C TRP A 291 -7.67 -11.29 0.05
N SER A 292 -8.65 -11.75 0.83
CA SER A 292 -8.43 -12.86 1.78
C SER A 292 -8.06 -14.15 1.06
N GLY A 293 -8.63 -14.39 -0.12
CA GLY A 293 -8.26 -15.50 -1.00
C GLY A 293 -6.82 -15.38 -1.49
N VAL A 294 -6.38 -14.19 -1.86
CA VAL A 294 -4.97 -13.92 -2.23
C VAL A 294 -4.02 -14.21 -1.07
N ILE A 295 -4.35 -13.78 0.15
CA ILE A 295 -3.54 -14.09 1.35
C ILE A 295 -3.47 -15.61 1.56
N TYR A 296 -4.60 -16.30 1.45
CA TYR A 296 -4.66 -17.76 1.57
C TYR A 296 -3.76 -18.43 0.52
N ASP A 297 -3.94 -18.08 -0.74
CA ASP A 297 -3.16 -18.64 -1.84
C ASP A 297 -1.66 -18.36 -1.67
N TYR A 298 -1.29 -17.14 -1.28
CA TYR A 298 0.09 -16.79 -0.98
C TYR A 298 0.68 -17.70 0.11
N ILE A 299 -0.07 -18.02 1.16
CA ILE A 299 0.42 -18.86 2.26
C ILE A 299 0.52 -20.34 1.84
N PHE A 300 -0.49 -20.87 1.15
CA PHE A 300 -0.65 -22.31 0.96
C PHE A 300 -0.18 -22.85 -0.39
N ARG A 301 -0.16 -22.04 -1.45
CA ARG A 301 0.36 -22.49 -2.75
C ARG A 301 1.87 -22.65 -2.72
N THR A 302 2.42 -23.65 -3.39
CA THR A 302 3.87 -23.87 -3.45
C THR A 302 4.55 -23.08 -4.56
N ASP A 303 3.82 -22.67 -5.59
CA ASP A 303 4.37 -21.87 -6.70
C ASP A 303 4.45 -20.37 -6.39
N ILE A 304 3.83 -19.92 -5.29
CA ILE A 304 3.81 -18.52 -4.85
C ILE A 304 4.64 -18.31 -3.59
N GLY A 305 5.46 -17.25 -3.58
CA GLY A 305 6.24 -16.81 -2.43
C GLY A 305 6.88 -15.43 -2.66
N PRO A 306 7.85 -15.02 -1.81
CA PRO A 306 8.48 -13.71 -1.94
C PRO A 306 9.18 -13.48 -3.30
N TYR A 307 9.60 -14.56 -3.96
CA TYR A 307 10.21 -14.52 -5.29
C TYR A 307 9.23 -14.31 -6.45
N SER A 308 7.92 -14.41 -6.22
CA SER A 308 6.90 -14.21 -7.25
C SER A 308 6.73 -12.72 -7.57
N ARG A 309 7.80 -12.09 -8.08
CA ARG A 309 7.90 -10.68 -8.45
C ARG A 309 8.76 -10.55 -9.70
N VAL A 310 8.48 -9.52 -10.50
CA VAL A 310 9.31 -9.16 -11.66
C VAL A 310 10.44 -8.22 -11.22
N ARG A 311 11.64 -8.48 -11.73
CA ARG A 311 12.83 -7.63 -11.57
C ARG A 311 13.37 -7.19 -12.93
N ARG A 312 13.88 -5.97 -12.98
CA ARG A 312 14.44 -5.29 -14.14
C ARG A 312 15.80 -4.72 -13.78
N ALA A 313 16.68 -4.62 -14.78
CA ALA A 313 17.97 -3.98 -14.60
C ALA A 313 17.81 -2.50 -14.23
N ASN A 314 18.72 -2.00 -13.40
CA ASN A 314 18.67 -0.63 -12.93
C ASN A 314 19.19 0.35 -13.99
N HIS A 315 18.28 0.95 -14.75
CA HIS A 315 18.62 1.94 -15.78
C HIS A 315 19.28 3.24 -15.26
N LYS A 316 19.31 3.52 -13.95
CA LYS A 316 20.08 4.65 -13.36
C LYS A 316 21.53 4.29 -13.04
N ALA A 317 21.84 3.00 -12.81
CA ALA A 317 23.20 2.55 -12.56
C ALA A 317 24.03 2.54 -13.86
N ASP A 318 23.42 2.16 -14.98
CA ASP A 318 24.10 2.08 -16.28
C ASP A 318 24.53 3.45 -16.82
N LYS A 319 23.85 4.54 -16.44
CA LYS A 319 24.20 5.92 -16.86
C LYS A 319 25.36 6.55 -16.08
N LYS A 320 25.93 5.87 -15.09
CA LYS A 320 27.14 6.35 -14.38
C LYS A 320 28.44 5.74 -14.92
N VAL A 321 28.36 4.87 -15.93
CA VAL A 321 29.50 4.11 -16.48
C VAL A 321 29.84 4.52 -17.93
N GLU A 322 29.12 5.49 -18.50
CA GLU A 322 29.47 6.17 -19.76
C GLU A 322 29.88 7.62 -19.50
#